data_AF-A0A509LCX6-F1
#
_entry.id   AF-A0A509LCX6-F1
#
_cell.length_a   1.000
_cell.length_b   1.000
_cell.length_c   1.000
_cell.angle_alpha   90.00
_cell.angle_beta   90.00
_cell.angle_gamma   90.00
#
_symmetry.space_group_name_H-M   'P 1'
#
loop_
_entity.id
_entity.type
_entity.pdbx_description
1 polymer ?
#
loop_
_entity_poly.entity_id
_entity_poly.type
_entity_poly.pdbx_seq_one_letter_code
_entity_poly.pdbx_strand_id
1 'polypeptide(L)' 'MKNLIQLPAEFDYNLLLHALRDYKKPRDKIRGLIKDKDIIRIKKGLYVLGREYNKPYSKFVLANLIYGPSYIT' A
#
# COMPACT_ATOMS: atom_id res chain seq x y z
N MET A 1 -13.54 -5.44 4.11
CA MET A 1 -12.62 -4.29 4.35
C MET A 1 -11.69 -4.50 5.56
N LYS A 2 -11.97 -5.43 6.49
CA LYS A 2 -11.13 -5.67 7.69
C LYS A 2 -9.63 -5.97 7.43
N ASN A 3 -9.27 -6.52 6.26
CA ASN A 3 -7.87 -6.88 5.96
C ASN A 3 -6.97 -5.69 5.62
N LEU A 4 -7.52 -4.57 5.10
CA LEU A 4 -6.70 -3.40 4.75
C LEU A 4 -6.31 -2.57 5.98
N ILE A 5 -7.14 -2.58 7.02
CA ILE A 5 -6.86 -1.86 8.28
C ILE A 5 -5.60 -2.40 8.97
N GLN A 6 -5.24 -3.66 8.73
CA GLN A 6 -4.03 -4.27 9.30
C GLN A 6 -2.75 -3.84 8.59
N LEU A 7 -2.84 -3.29 7.37
CA LEU A 7 -1.68 -2.80 6.65
C LEU A 7 -1.13 -1.51 7.32
N PRO A 8 0.19 -1.31 7.26
CA PRO A 8 0.80 -0.01 7.58
C PRO A 8 0.27 1.08 6.63
N ALA A 9 0.56 2.35 6.96
CA ALA A 9 0.13 3.47 6.12
C ALA A 9 0.74 3.40 4.71
N GLU A 10 1.99 2.95 4.61
CA GLU A 10 2.76 2.68 3.40
C GLU A 10 3.11 1.19 3.31
N PHE A 11 2.91 0.58 2.15
CA PHE A 11 3.17 -0.84 1.97
C PHE A 11 3.53 -1.17 0.51
N ASP A 12 4.23 -2.29 0.35
CA ASP A 12 4.62 -2.79 -0.97
C ASP A 12 3.59 -3.77 -1.56
N TYR A 13 3.85 -4.19 -2.79
CA TYR A 13 3.00 -5.13 -3.51
C TYR A 13 2.97 -6.53 -2.88
N ASN A 14 4.06 -6.98 -2.25
CA ASN A 14 4.13 -8.31 -1.65
C ASN A 14 3.24 -8.39 -0.41
N LEU A 15 3.30 -7.37 0.45
CA LEU A 15 2.46 -7.25 1.63
C LEU A 15 0.99 -7.10 1.24
N LEU A 16 0.70 -6.31 0.19
CA LEU A 16 -0.64 -6.20 -0.37
C LEU A 16 -1.17 -7.53 -0.89
N LEU A 17 -0.36 -8.30 -1.64
CA LEU A 17 -0.73 -9.62 -2.11
C LEU A 17 -0.97 -10.60 -0.96
N HIS A 18 -0.12 -10.56 0.07
CA HIS A 18 -0.29 -11.39 1.25
C HIS A 18 -1.61 -11.08 1.97
N ALA A 19 -1.96 -9.80 2.13
CA ALA A 19 -3.24 -9.38 2.71
C ALA A 19 -4.47 -9.76 1.87
N LEU A 20 -4.26 -10.02 0.57
CA LEU A 20 -5.30 -10.41 -0.38
C LEU A 20 -5.22 -11.89 -0.79
N ARG A 21 -4.43 -12.71 -0.10
CA ARG A 21 -4.19 -14.12 -0.47
C ARG A 21 -5.46 -14.98 -0.53
N ASP A 22 -6.47 -14.64 0.26
CA ASP A 22 -7.73 -15.38 0.34
C ASP A 22 -8.71 -15.01 -0.81
N TYR A 23 -8.39 -13.99 -1.61
CA TYR A 23 -9.20 -13.63 -2.77
C TYR A 23 -8.83 -14.48 -3.98
N LYS A 24 -9.83 -15.03 -4.67
CA LYS A 24 -9.66 -15.81 -5.91
C LYS A 24 -8.91 -15.04 -7.02
N LYS A 25 -9.03 -13.71 -7.06
CA LYS A 25 -8.38 -12.82 -8.03
C LYS A 25 -7.84 -11.56 -7.33
N PRO A 26 -6.68 -11.63 -6.66
CA PRO A 26 -6.17 -10.50 -5.87
C PRO A 26 -5.85 -9.30 -6.74
N ARG A 27 -5.37 -9.51 -7.97
CA ARG A 27 -5.07 -8.42 -8.93
C ARG A 27 -6.31 -7.61 -9.32
N ASP A 28 -7.43 -8.28 -9.57
CA ASP A 28 -8.69 -7.60 -9.89
C ASP A 28 -9.19 -6.81 -8.67
N LYS A 29 -9.04 -7.39 -7.47
CA LYS A 29 -9.36 -6.68 -6.22
C LYS A 29 -8.52 -5.42 -6.05
N ILE A 30 -7.22 -5.48 -6.30
CA ILE A 30 -6.33 -4.30 -6.25
C ILE A 30 -6.80 -3.20 -7.20
N ARG A 31 -7.23 -3.54 -8.42
CA ARG A 31 -7.77 -2.55 -9.37
C ARG A 31 -9.03 -1.86 -8.83
N GLY A 32 -9.92 -2.63 -8.20
CA GLY A 32 -11.08 -2.09 -7.48
C GLY A 32 -10.68 -1.14 -6.37
N LEU A 33 -9.78 -1.56 -5.48
CA LEU A 33 -9.31 -0.72 -4.36
C LEU A 33 -8.66 0.59 -4.81
N ILE A 34 -7.93 0.59 -5.93
CA ILE A 34 -7.38 1.82 -6.51
C ILE A 34 -8.49 2.72 -7.06
N LYS A 35 -9.47 2.13 -7.76
CA LYS A 35 -10.61 2.86 -8.33
C LYS A 35 -11.45 3.53 -7.23
N ASP A 36 -11.67 2.81 -6.13
CA ASP A 36 -12.46 3.24 -4.99
C ASP A 36 -11.67 4.17 -4.04
N LYS A 37 -10.38 4.43 -4.34
CA LYS A 37 -9.45 5.22 -3.52
C LYS A 37 -9.21 4.66 -2.11
N ASP A 38 -9.54 3.39 -1.89
CA ASP A 38 -9.17 2.62 -0.69
C ASP A 38 -7.64 2.53 -0.52
N ILE A 39 -6.93 2.45 -1.64
CA ILE A 39 -5.47 2.53 -1.70
C ILE A 39 -5.05 3.48 -2.82
N ILE A 40 -3.93 4.18 -2.62
CA ILE A 40 -3.37 5.10 -3.61
C ILE A 40 -2.01 4.56 -4.02
N ARG A 41 -1.80 4.39 -5.32
CA ARG A 41 -0.52 3.94 -5.87
C ARG A 41 0.44 5.11 -5.97
N ILE A 42 1.58 5.03 -5.28
CA ILE A 42 2.63 6.05 -5.31
C ILE A 42 3.65 5.76 -6.41
N LYS A 43 4.09 4.50 -6.53
CA LYS A 43 5.02 4.01 -7.55
C LYS A 43 4.64 2.59 -7.93
N LYS A 44 5.18 2.06 -9.04
CA LYS A 44 4.99 0.63 -9.36
C LYS A 44 5.50 -0.22 -8.20
N GLY A 45 4.57 -0.91 -7.53
CA GLY A 45 4.86 -1.77 -6.39
C GLY A 45 4.76 -1.11 -5.02
N LEU A 46 4.42 0.19 -4.94
CA LEU A 46 4.33 0.94 -3.69
C LEU A 46 2.99 1.66 -3.57
N TYR A 47 2.35 1.51 -2.42
CA TYR A 47 0.99 1.97 -2.17
C TYR A 47 0.89 2.63 -0.79
N VAL A 48 -0.12 3.49 -0.64
CA VAL A 48 -0.54 4.02 0.66
C VAL A 48 -2.03 3.78 0.86
N LEU A 49 -2.46 3.74 2.12
CA LEU A 49 -3.89 3.68 2.44
C LEU A 49 -4.61 4.97 2.04
N GLY A 50 -5.85 4.81 1.62
CA GLY A 50 -6.76 5.90 1.32
C GLY A 50 -7.13 6.71 2.56
N ARG A 51 -7.72 7.90 2.32
CA ARG A 51 -8.08 8.84 3.39
C ARG A 51 -9.06 8.24 4.41
N GLU A 52 -9.92 7.31 3.99
CA GLU A 52 -10.92 6.67 4.85
C GLU A 52 -10.33 5.89 6.02
N TYR A 53 -9.08 5.43 5.91
CA TYR A 53 -8.40 4.66 6.96
C TYR A 53 -7.74 5.55 8.03
N ASN A 54 -7.74 6.88 7.85
CA ASN A 54 -7.17 7.88 8.76
C ASN A 54 -5.77 7.52 9.30
N LYS A 55 -4.94 6.90 8.46
CA LYS A 55 -3.55 6.56 8.77
C LYS A 55 -2.61 7.50 8.01
N PRO A 56 -1.97 8.47 8.68
CA PRO A 56 -1.03 9.36 8.02
C PRO A 56 0.21 8.59 7.57
N TYR A 57 0.65 8.84 6.34
CA TYR A 57 1.91 8.31 5.83
C TYR A 57 3.05 9.35 6.01
N SER A 58 4.27 8.86 6.17
CA SER A 58 5.51 9.63 6.25
C SER A 58 6.14 9.79 4.87
N LYS A 59 6.38 11.04 4.50
CA LYS A 59 7.13 11.37 3.27
C LYS A 59 8.56 10.84 3.31
N PHE A 60 9.19 10.75 4.48
CA PHE A 60 10.54 10.21 4.64
C PHE A 60 10.59 8.71 4.37
N VAL A 61 9.60 7.96 4.89
CA VAL A 61 9.48 6.51 4.63
C VAL A 61 9.24 6.27 3.14
N LEU A 62 8.33 7.01 2.52
CA LEU A 62 8.10 6.90 1.08
C LEU A 62 9.34 7.26 0.26
N ALA A 63 10.09 8.31 0.63
CA ALA A 63 11.33 8.67 -0.04
C ALA A 63 12.35 7.51 0.00
N ASN A 64 12.57 6.92 1.18
CA ASN A 64 13.44 5.76 1.34
C ASN A 64 12.97 4.55 0.53
N LEU A 65 11.65 4.30 0.45
CA LEU A 65 11.11 3.21 -0.36
C LEU A 65 11.19 3.47 -1.87
N ILE A 66 11.14 4.74 -2.30
CA ILE A 66 11.15 5.13 -3.72
C ILE A 66 12.57 5.16 -4.29
N TYR A 67 13.50 5.76 -3.55
CA TYR A 67 14.88 5.99 -3.97
C TYR A 67 15.82 4.86 -3.57
N GLY A 68 15.30 3.87 -2.83
CA GLY A 68 16.12 2.87 -2.15
C GLY A 68 16.60 3.41 -0.80
N PRO A 69 17.05 2.54 0.12
CA PRO A 69 17.50 2.96 1.42
C PRO A 69 18.69 3.93 1.25
N SER A 70 18.45 5.23 1.43
CA SER A 70 19.50 6.17 1.77
C SER A 70 19.88 5.89 3.22
N TYR A 71 20.69 4.86 3.42
CA TYR A 71 21.50 4.79 4.60
C TYR A 71 22.41 6.01 4.55
N ILE A 72 22.15 7.00 5.42
CA ILE A 72 23.25 7.81 5.93
C ILE A 72 24.19 6.78 6.58
N THR A 73 25.30 6.50 5.91
CA THR A 73 26.51 5.96 6.54
C THR A 73 27.12 7.05 7.41
#